data_AF-A0A2E7J7P9-F1
#
_entry.id   AF-A0A2E7J7P9-F1
#
_cell.length_a   1.000
_cell.length_b   1.000
_cell.length_c   1.000
_cell.angle_alpha   90.00
_cell.angle_beta   90.00
_cell.angle_gamma   90.00
#
_symmetry.space_group_name_H-M   'P 1'
#
loop_
_entity.id
_entity.type
_entity.pdbx_description
1 polymer ?
#
loop_
_entity_poly.entity_id
_entity_poly.type
_entity_poly.pdbx_seq_one_letter_code
_entity_poly.pdbx_strand_id
1 'polypeptide(L)' 'MAAKRDEMTLWTGYFDSKLSRSEGRRVPRAASIPKPTLEAVAWAARSAGVRKMRQEP' A
#
# COMPACT_ATOMS: atom_id res chain seq x y z
N MET A 1 7.82 -16.74 2.33
CA MET A 1 6.81 -17.10 1.33
C MET A 1 7.32 -16.68 -0.04
N ALA A 2 7.40 -17.58 -1.01
CA ALA A 2 7.69 -17.17 -2.38
C ALA A 2 6.47 -16.38 -2.90
N ALA A 3 6.67 -15.16 -3.39
CA ALA A 3 5.60 -14.39 -4.00
C ALA A 3 5.02 -15.21 -5.16
N LYS A 4 3.74 -15.57 -5.08
CA LYS A 4 3.04 -16.12 -6.23
C LYS A 4 3.09 -15.06 -7.33
N ARG A 5 3.42 -15.44 -8.56
CA ARG A 5 3.71 -14.50 -9.66
C ARG A 5 2.58 -13.49 -9.95
N ASP A 6 1.38 -13.77 -9.47
CA ASP A 6 0.17 -12.96 -9.68
C ASP A 6 -0.23 -12.11 -8.47
N GLU A 7 0.58 -12.07 -7.41
CA GLU A 7 0.27 -11.39 -6.16
C GLU A 7 1.29 -10.28 -5.86
N MET A 8 0.82 -9.20 -5.25
CA MET A 8 1.65 -8.09 -4.78
C MET A 8 1.24 -7.72 -3.36
N THR A 9 2.23 -7.61 -2.47
CA THR A 9 2.02 -7.14 -1.10
C THR A 9 2.21 -5.62 -1.05
N LEU A 10 1.18 -4.92 -0.56
CA LEU A 10 1.24 -3.48 -0.30
C LEU A 10 1.20 -3.21 1.19
N TRP A 11 2.13 -2.37 1.66
CA TRP A 11 2.18 -1.93 3.05
C TRP A 11 1.69 -0.48 3.15
N THR A 12 0.96 -0.14 4.20
CA THR A 12 0.45 1.23 4.40
C THR A 12 1.59 2.26 4.39
N GLY A 13 2.72 1.94 5.02
CA GLY A 13 3.91 2.81 5.03
C GLY A 13 4.45 3.19 3.65
N TYR A 14 4.12 2.44 2.59
CA TYR A 14 4.51 2.79 1.23
C TYR A 14 3.91 4.12 0.77
N PHE A 15 2.75 4.48 1.32
CA PHE A 15 1.98 5.67 0.98
C PHE A 15 2.05 6.76 2.07
N ASP A 16 2.84 6.59 3.14
CA ASP A 16 2.90 7.58 4.21
C ASP A 16 3.81 8.76 3.84
N SER A 17 3.22 9.94 3.66
CA SER A 17 3.96 11.15 3.32
C SER A 17 4.89 11.65 4.43
N LYS A 18 4.72 11.15 5.67
CA LYS A 18 5.56 11.47 6.82
C LYS A 18 6.86 10.68 6.86
N LEU A 19 6.88 9.48 6.25
CA LEU A 19 8.08 8.66 6.16
C LEU A 19 8.95 9.12 4.98
N SER A 20 10.27 9.10 5.15
CA SER A 20 11.23 9.19 4.06
C SER A 20 11.23 7.90 3.21
N ARG A 21 11.96 7.91 2.09
CA ARG A 21 12.09 6.70 1.25
C ARG A 21 12.86 5.58 1.96
N SER A 22 13.87 5.94 2.76
CA SER A 22 14.64 5.01 3.59
C SER A 22 13.82 4.41 4.72
N GLU A 23 12.84 5.14 5.25
CA GLU A 23 11.94 4.69 6.31
C GLU A 23 10.75 3.84 5.79
N GLY A 24 10.64 3.65 4.47
CA GLY A 24 9.68 2.72 3.88
C GLY A 24 8.69 3.32 2.89
N ARG A 25 8.64 4.65 2.72
CA ARG A 25 7.79 5.26 1.69
C ARG A 25 8.27 4.84 0.29
N ARG A 26 7.38 4.28 -0.52
CA ARG A 26 7.69 3.84 -1.89
C ARG A 26 7.11 4.76 -2.96
N VAL A 27 6.05 5.50 -2.62
CA VAL A 27 5.35 6.42 -3.52
C VAL A 27 5.95 7.84 -3.40
N PRO A 28 5.96 8.65 -4.49
CA PRO A 28 6.33 10.06 -4.42
C PRO A 28 5.50 10.83 -3.39
N ARG A 29 6.10 11.84 -2.75
CA ARG A 29 5.42 12.60 -1.68
C ARG A 29 4.12 13.26 -2.15
N ALA A 30 4.07 13.74 -3.40
CA ALA A 30 2.88 14.33 -4.00
C ALA A 30 1.72 13.34 -4.23
N ALA A 31 2.02 12.04 -4.25
CA ALA A 31 1.03 10.96 -4.40
C ALA A 31 0.88 10.13 -3.10
N SER A 32 1.36 10.66 -1.96
CA SER A 32 1.30 10.02 -0.65
C SER A 32 0.38 10.79 0.29
N ILE A 33 -0.23 10.11 1.27
CA ILE A 33 -1.11 10.72 2.28
C ILE A 33 -0.48 10.60 3.68
N PRO A 34 -0.73 11.52 4.61
CA PRO A 34 -0.23 11.36 5.97
C PRO A 34 -1.00 10.27 6.73
N LYS A 35 -0.29 9.40 7.47
CA LYS A 35 -0.90 8.35 8.32
C LYS A 35 -1.92 7.46 7.56
N PRO A 36 -1.51 6.75 6.50
CA PRO A 36 -2.39 5.86 5.74
C PRO A 36 -2.90 4.71 6.60
N THR A 37 -4.18 4.38 6.45
CA THR A 37 -4.81 3.21 7.10
C THR A 37 -4.94 2.06 6.11
N LEU A 38 -5.08 0.83 6.63
CA LEU A 38 -5.30 -0.33 5.78
C LEU A 38 -6.60 -0.18 4.97
N GLU A 39 -7.66 0.35 5.58
CA GLU A 39 -8.94 0.61 4.92
C GLU A 39 -8.81 1.57 3.75
N ALA A 40 -8.02 2.65 3.89
CA ALA A 40 -7.79 3.60 2.81
C ALA A 40 -7.08 2.94 1.61
N VAL A 41 -6.08 2.08 1.89
CA VAL A 41 -5.37 1.34 0.84
C VAL A 41 -6.30 0.31 0.19
N ALA A 42 -7.09 -0.42 0.97
CA ALA A 42 -8.06 -1.39 0.44
C ALA A 42 -9.15 -0.72 -0.40
N TRP A 43 -9.65 0.44 0.03
CA TRP A 43 -10.59 1.24 -0.75
C TRP A 43 -9.97 1.71 -2.07
N ALA A 44 -8.75 2.27 -2.04
CA ALA A 44 -8.06 2.71 -3.25
C ALA A 44 -7.79 1.55 -4.23
N ALA A 45 -7.39 0.39 -3.70
CA ALA A 45 -7.18 -0.82 -4.50
C ALA A 45 -8.49 -1.30 -5.17
N ARG A 46 -9.62 -1.30 -4.45
CA ARG A 46 -10.94 -1.63 -5.02
C ARG A 46 -11.33 -0.65 -6.12
N SER A 47 -11.15 0.65 -5.89
CA SER A 47 -11.40 1.71 -6.88
C SER A 47 -10.51 1.57 -8.13
N ALA A 48 -9.29 1.04 -7.97
CA ALA A 48 -8.38 0.72 -9.07
C ALA A 48 -8.69 -0.62 -9.76
N GLY A 49 -9.73 -1.35 -9.35
CA GLY A 49 -10.15 -2.61 -9.96
C GLY A 49 -9.52 -3.87 -9.35
N VAL A 50 -8.75 -3.75 -8.26
CA VAL A 50 -8.21 -4.90 -7.52
C VAL A 50 -9.32 -5.52 -6.67
N ARG A 51 -9.77 -6.72 -7.06
CA ARG A 51 -10.92 -7.39 -6.43
C ARG A 51 -10.53 -8.52 -5.47
N LYS A 52 -9.41 -9.19 -5.72
CA LYS A 52 -8.91 -10.29 -4.88
C LYS A 52 -7.82 -9.73 -3.98
N MET A 53 -8.14 -9.56 -2.70
CA MET A 53 -7.20 -9.07 -1.70
C MET A 53 -7.27 -9.98 -0.48
N ARG A 54 -6.12 -10.15 0.18
CA ARG A 54 -6.00 -10.86 1.45
C ARG A 54 -5.33 -9.92 2.45
N GLN A 55 -5.88 -9.83 3.64
CA GLN A 55 -5.21 -9.23 4.78
C GLN A 55 -4.42 -10.32 5.49
N GLU A 56 -3.13 -10.09 5.70
CA GLU A 56 -2.34 -10.92 6.61
C GLU A 56 -2.52 -10.40 8.05
N PRO A 57 -2.60 -11.29 9.05
CA PRO A 57 -2.72 -10.91 10.47
C PRO A 57 -1.52 -10.12 10.98
#